data_AF-A0A7G9QSL2-F1
#
_entry.id   AF-A0A7G9QSL2-F1
#
_cell.length_a   1.000
_cell.length_b   1.000
_cell.length_c   1.000
_cell.angle_alpha   90.00
_cell.angle_beta   90.00
_cell.angle_gamma   90.00
#
_symmetry.space_group_name_H-M   'P 1'
#
loop_
_entity.id
_entity.type
_entity.pdbx_description
1 polymer ?
#
loop_
_entity_poly.entity_id
_entity_poly.type
_entity_poly.pdbx_seq_one_letter_code
_entity_poly.pdbx_strand_id
1 'polypeptide(L)'
;MNRRLDKMRKLVRFREFRESMAADSMRQRLAEAKEASRTLDSAQEAVEEAESWKARSLSGGSVDIGLYGFALENEQETMARRDAAKSDLEDCRQRTENAASQWREAATASRVVRERAFAESRLVMEIGEKRMFDQLGDLLISRKADSND
;
A
#
# COMPACT_ATOMS: atom_id res chain seq x y z
N MET A 1 33.19 -10.82 -12.79
CA MET A 1 31.94 -10.18 -12.33
C MET A 1 32.15 -9.61 -10.93
N ASN A 2 31.80 -8.34 -10.69
CA ASN A 2 32.03 -7.69 -9.39
C ASN A 2 30.97 -8.15 -8.37
N ARG A 3 31.39 -8.97 -7.39
CA ARG A 3 30.52 -9.57 -6.36
C ARG A 3 29.67 -8.53 -5.60
N ARG A 4 30.14 -7.28 -5.47
CA ARG A 4 29.42 -6.19 -4.79
C ARG A 4 28.24 -5.69 -5.63
N LEU A 5 28.42 -5.53 -6.95
CA LEU A 5 27.33 -5.18 -7.86
C LEU A 5 26.24 -6.24 -7.90
N ASP A 6 26.61 -7.52 -7.90
CA ASP A 6 25.63 -8.61 -7.91
C ASP A 6 24.80 -8.64 -6.62
N LYS A 7 25.44 -8.39 -5.46
CA LYS A 7 24.73 -8.21 -4.18
C LYS A 7 23.77 -7.02 -4.22
N MET A 8 24.20 -5.88 -4.78
CA MET A 8 23.35 -4.69 -4.93
C MET A 8 22.15 -4.93 -5.85
N ARG A 9 22.35 -5.60 -7.00
CA ARG A 9 21.25 -5.96 -7.90
C ARG A 9 20.23 -6.89 -7.23
N LYS A 10 20.70 -7.88 -6.45
CA LYS A 10 19.81 -8.74 -5.65
C LYS A 10 19.04 -7.94 -4.61
N LEU A 11 19.68 -6.99 -3.94
CA LEU A 11 19.04 -6.13 -2.95
C LEU A 11 17.98 -5.21 -3.59
N VAL A 12 18.26 -4.64 -4.77
CA VAL A 12 17.28 -3.85 -5.55
C VAL A 12 16.02 -4.68 -5.81
N ARG A 13 16.18 -5.86 -6.41
CA ARG A 13 15.05 -6.76 -6.73
C ARG A 13 14.24 -7.12 -5.49
N PHE A 14 14.91 -7.41 -4.38
CA PHE A 14 14.23 -7.71 -3.12
C PHE A 14 13.42 -6.52 -2.60
N ARG A 15 13.94 -5.29 -2.70
CA ARG A 15 13.23 -4.08 -2.26
C ARG A 15 12.07 -3.72 -3.18
N GLU A 16 12.23 -3.86 -4.49
CA GLU A 16 11.15 -3.68 -5.47
C GLU A 16 10.02 -4.69 -5.23
N PHE A 17 10.36 -5.95 -4.94
CA PHE A 17 9.36 -6.96 -4.56
C PHE A 17 8.61 -6.55 -3.28
N ARG A 18 9.31 -6.08 -2.24
CA ARG A 18 8.68 -5.60 -1.00
C ARG A 18 7.79 -4.37 -1.23
N GLU A 19 8.21 -3.45 -2.09
CA GLU A 19 7.42 -2.29 -2.52
C GLU A 19 6.14 -2.72 -3.24
N SER A 20 6.23 -3.68 -4.17
CA SER A 20 5.08 -4.25 -4.87
C SER A 20 4.09 -4.90 -3.90
N MET A 21 4.58 -5.75 -3.00
CA MET A 21 3.74 -6.41 -1.99
C MET A 21 3.04 -5.39 -1.07
N ALA A 22 3.73 -4.31 -0.68
CA ALA A 22 3.13 -3.25 0.12
C ALA A 22 2.07 -2.45 -0.67
N ALA A 23 2.30 -2.21 -1.96
CA ALA A 23 1.33 -1.57 -2.83
C ALA A 23 0.06 -2.44 -3.01
N ASP A 24 0.21 -3.75 -3.18
CA ASP A 24 -0.92 -4.67 -3.30
C ASP A 24 -1.72 -4.75 -1.99
N SER A 25 -1.03 -4.84 -0.85
CA SER A 25 -1.67 -4.73 0.47
C SER A 25 -2.48 -3.44 0.61
N MET A 26 -1.90 -2.29 0.22
CA MET A 26 -2.59 -1.00 0.25
C MET A 26 -3.85 -0.98 -0.63
N ARG A 27 -3.78 -1.52 -1.85
CA ARG A 27 -4.94 -1.63 -2.75
C ARG A 27 -6.04 -2.48 -2.15
N GLN A 28 -5.69 -3.61 -1.54
CA GLN A 28 -6.65 -4.48 -0.86
C GLN A 28 -7.33 -3.75 0.30
N ARG A 29 -6.57 -3.07 1.17
CA ARG A 29 -7.16 -2.33 2.29
C ARG A 29 -8.08 -1.19 1.85
N LEU A 30 -7.74 -0.50 0.75
CA LEU A 30 -8.62 0.50 0.15
C LEU A 30 -9.93 -0.11 -0.37
N ALA A 31 -9.89 -1.30 -0.96
CA ALA A 31 -11.08 -2.00 -1.40
C ALA A 31 -11.97 -2.40 -0.20
N GLU A 32 -11.37 -2.96 0.85
CA GLU A 32 -12.07 -3.31 2.10
C GLU A 32 -12.71 -2.07 2.75
N ALA A 33 -12.00 -0.94 2.82
CA ALA A 33 -12.56 0.31 3.37
C ALA A 33 -13.73 0.84 2.54
N LYS A 34 -13.68 0.70 1.21
CA LYS A 34 -14.78 1.07 0.32
C LYS A 34 -16.01 0.18 0.52
N GLU A 35 -15.80 -1.11 0.74
CA GLU A 35 -16.88 -2.06 1.04
C GLU A 35 -17.51 -1.82 2.41
N ALA A 36 -16.69 -1.54 3.43
CA ALA A 36 -17.16 -1.15 4.76
C ALA A 36 -17.98 0.16 4.70
N SER A 37 -17.55 1.14 3.89
CA SER A 37 -18.31 2.38 3.68
C SER A 37 -19.71 2.10 3.10
N ARG A 38 -19.80 1.25 2.06
CA ARG A 38 -21.09 0.87 1.46
C ARG A 38 -21.99 0.13 2.45
N THR A 39 -21.39 -0.69 3.31
CA THR A 39 -22.11 -1.43 4.35
C THR A 39 -22.70 -0.47 5.38
N LEU A 40 -21.94 0.56 5.78
CA LEU A 40 -22.43 1.62 6.64
C LEU A 40 -23.56 2.42 5.99
N ASP A 41 -23.42 2.79 4.71
CA ASP A 41 -24.47 3.51 3.97
C ASP A 41 -25.78 2.70 3.96
N SER A 42 -25.70 1.40 3.63
CA SER A 42 -26.88 0.51 3.64
C SER A 42 -27.47 0.32 5.04
N ALA A 43 -26.63 0.22 6.07
CA ALA A 43 -27.11 0.14 7.46
C ALA A 43 -27.80 1.43 7.90
N GLN A 44 -27.34 2.59 7.41
CA GLN A 44 -27.98 3.88 7.68
C GLN A 44 -29.34 3.99 6.98
N GLU A 45 -29.44 3.57 5.72
CA GLU A 45 -30.72 3.49 5.00
C GLU A 45 -31.73 2.60 5.74
N ALA A 46 -31.28 1.47 6.29
CA ALA A 46 -32.13 0.56 7.07
C ALA A 46 -32.63 1.18 8.39
N VAL A 47 -31.82 2.02 9.05
CA VAL A 47 -32.24 2.78 10.23
C VAL A 47 -33.31 3.80 9.84
N GLU A 48 -33.10 4.55 8.76
CA GLU A 48 -34.06 5.54 8.25
C GLU A 48 -35.40 4.87 7.86
N GLU A 49 -35.34 3.70 7.24
CA GLU A 49 -36.54 2.91 6.92
C GLU A 49 -37.29 2.48 8.19
N ALA A 50 -36.57 1.95 9.19
CA ALA A 50 -37.14 1.52 10.46
C ALA A 50 -37.79 2.69 11.23
N GLU A 51 -37.12 3.85 11.28
CA GLU A 51 -37.65 5.09 11.88
C GLU A 51 -38.93 5.54 11.16
N SER A 52 -38.92 5.51 9.82
CA SER A 52 -40.09 5.87 9.01
C SER A 52 -41.27 4.93 9.26
N TRP A 53 -41.02 3.63 9.42
CA TRP A 53 -42.03 2.62 9.69
C TRP A 53 -42.65 2.82 11.08
N LYS A 54 -41.81 3.05 12.09
CA LYS A 54 -42.23 3.41 13.45
C LYS A 54 -43.09 4.68 13.47
N ALA A 55 -42.72 5.71 12.70
CA ALA A 55 -43.53 6.93 12.61
C ALA A 55 -44.91 6.66 11.99
N ARG A 56 -44.98 5.83 10.95
CA ARG A 56 -46.25 5.43 10.32
C ARG A 56 -47.13 4.61 11.26
N SER A 57 -46.57 3.72 12.08
CA SER A 57 -47.34 2.92 13.04
C SER A 57 -48.07 3.76 14.10
N LEU A 58 -47.63 5.00 14.33
CA LEU A 58 -48.25 5.94 15.26
C LEU A 58 -49.32 6.85 14.62
N SER A 59 -49.38 6.94 13.29
CA SER A 59 -50.27 7.86 12.56
C SER A 59 -51.72 7.38 12.39
N GLY A 60 -52.05 6.15 12.82
CA GLY A 60 -53.41 5.63 12.82
C GLY A 60 -54.23 6.20 13.98
N GLY A 61 -55.56 6.36 13.80
CA GLY A 61 -56.48 6.91 14.81
C GLY A 61 -56.54 6.14 16.15
N SER A 62 -55.86 5.00 16.25
CA SER A 62 -55.58 4.26 17.48
C SER A 62 -54.17 3.67 17.41
N VAL A 63 -53.34 3.87 18.43
CA VAL A 63 -52.00 3.27 18.53
C VAL A 63 -52.11 1.81 18.93
N ASP A 64 -51.64 0.91 18.06
CA ASP A 64 -51.42 -0.50 18.40
C ASP A 64 -50.06 -0.64 19.11
N ILE A 65 -50.12 -0.93 20.42
CA ILE A 65 -48.94 -1.07 21.28
C ILE A 65 -48.05 -2.23 20.82
N GLY A 66 -48.61 -3.31 20.29
CA GLY A 66 -47.86 -4.46 19.82
C GLY A 66 -47.05 -4.13 18.57
N LEU A 67 -47.68 -3.46 17.59
CA LEU A 67 -46.99 -3.00 16.37
C LEU A 67 -45.92 -1.96 16.68
N TYR A 68 -46.18 -1.05 17.62
CA TYR A 68 -45.18 -0.07 18.06
C TYR A 68 -43.99 -0.73 18.78
N GLY A 69 -44.24 -1.73 19.63
CA GLY A 69 -43.19 -2.51 20.29
C GLY A 69 -42.26 -3.19 19.29
N PHE A 70 -42.82 -3.84 18.27
CA PHE A 70 -42.05 -4.45 17.18
C PHE A 70 -41.23 -3.39 16.41
N ALA A 71 -41.76 -2.17 16.24
CA ALA A 71 -41.06 -1.08 15.56
C ALA A 71 -39.82 -0.65 16.32
N LEU A 72 -39.96 -0.54 17.63
CA LEU A 72 -38.90 -0.13 18.53
C LEU A 72 -37.78 -1.19 18.60
N GLU A 73 -38.14 -2.48 18.64
CA GLU A 73 -37.16 -3.58 18.60
C GLU A 73 -36.38 -3.58 17.28
N ASN A 74 -37.07 -3.45 16.14
CA ASN A 74 -36.43 -3.39 14.83
C ASN A 74 -35.50 -2.18 14.67
N GLU A 75 -35.90 -1.01 15.16
CA GLU A 75 -35.06 0.20 15.17
C GLU A 75 -33.81 0.01 16.04
N GLN A 76 -33.93 -0.60 17.23
CA GLN A 76 -32.79 -0.91 18.08
C GLN A 76 -31.81 -1.87 17.39
N GLU A 77 -32.33 -2.89 16.71
CA GLU A 77 -31.50 -3.85 15.98
C GLU A 77 -30.78 -3.17 14.80
N THR A 78 -31.45 -2.34 14.01
CA THR A 78 -30.82 -1.63 12.88
C THR A 78 -29.81 -0.60 13.35
N MET A 79 -30.08 0.12 14.46
CA MET A 79 -29.11 1.03 15.07
C MET A 79 -27.86 0.29 15.55
N ALA A 80 -28.00 -0.88 16.19
CA ALA A 80 -26.86 -1.69 16.60
C ALA A 80 -26.02 -2.16 15.40
N ARG A 81 -26.66 -2.56 14.29
CA ARG A 81 -25.98 -2.92 13.04
C ARG A 81 -25.23 -1.72 12.44
N ARG A 82 -25.82 -0.53 12.44
CA ARG A 82 -25.15 0.71 11.98
C ARG A 82 -23.92 1.02 12.83
N ASP A 83 -24.03 0.90 14.15
CA ASP A 83 -22.91 1.19 15.05
C ASP A 83 -21.77 0.18 14.87
N ALA A 84 -22.09 -1.10 14.65
CA ALA A 84 -21.10 -2.12 14.27
C ALA A 84 -20.42 -1.78 12.93
N ALA A 85 -21.19 -1.47 11.89
CA ALA A 85 -20.65 -1.08 10.58
C ALA A 85 -19.77 0.18 10.63
N LYS A 86 -20.11 1.13 11.51
CA LYS A 86 -19.31 2.33 11.77
C LYS A 86 -17.98 1.99 12.43
N SER A 87 -17.99 1.08 13.41
CA SER A 87 -16.76 0.58 14.05
C SER A 87 -15.87 -0.14 13.04
N ASP A 88 -16.45 -0.99 12.19
CA ASP A 88 -15.72 -1.73 11.15
C ASP A 88 -15.07 -0.79 10.13
N LEU A 89 -15.76 0.28 9.72
CA LEU A 89 -15.21 1.30 8.83
C LEU A 89 -14.00 2.01 9.45
N GLU A 90 -14.06 2.33 10.75
CA GLU A 90 -12.96 2.97 11.45
C GLU A 90 -11.74 2.04 11.55
N ASP A 91 -11.96 0.77 11.85
CA ASP A 91 -10.95 -0.28 11.81
C ASP A 91 -10.29 -0.40 10.42
N CYS A 92 -11.10 -0.40 9.37
CA CYS A 92 -10.60 -0.43 7.98
C CYS A 92 -9.80 0.82 7.62
N ARG A 93 -10.20 2.00 8.10
CA ARG A 93 -9.43 3.25 7.92
C ARG A 93 -8.07 3.15 8.58
N GLN A 94 -8.02 2.73 9.84
CA GLN A 94 -6.76 2.56 10.56
C GLN A 94 -5.82 1.56 9.87
N ARG A 95 -6.36 0.43 9.38
CA ARG A 95 -5.59 -0.56 8.61
C ARG A 95 -5.08 0.03 7.28
N THR A 96 -5.87 0.85 6.62
CA THR A 96 -5.49 1.54 5.38
C THR A 96 -4.36 2.54 5.62
N GLU A 97 -4.42 3.32 6.68
CA GLU A 97 -3.36 4.27 7.06
C GLU A 97 -2.05 3.54 7.36
N ASN A 98 -2.13 2.44 8.12
CA ASN A 98 -0.98 1.59 8.42
C ASN A 98 -0.36 1.01 7.14
N ALA A 99 -1.20 0.49 6.22
CA ALA A 99 -0.73 -0.01 4.94
C ALA A 99 -0.09 1.10 4.07
N ALA A 100 -0.66 2.30 4.09
CA ALA A 100 -0.10 3.46 3.37
C ALA A 100 1.26 3.90 3.95
N SER A 101 1.45 3.81 5.27
CA SER A 101 2.77 4.06 5.90
C SER A 101 3.79 3.01 5.46
N GLN A 102 3.44 1.73 5.52
CA GLN A 102 4.32 0.62 5.11
C GLN A 102 4.71 0.73 3.63
N TRP A 103 3.77 1.11 2.76
CA TRP A 103 4.06 1.35 1.35
C TRP A 103 5.03 2.52 1.15
N ARG A 104 4.83 3.64 1.84
CA ARG A 104 5.75 4.80 1.78
C ARG A 104 7.16 4.44 2.25
N GLU A 105 7.28 3.67 3.32
CA GLU A 105 8.56 3.17 3.82
C GLU A 105 9.25 2.24 2.82
N ALA A 106 8.49 1.31 2.24
CA ALA A 106 9.01 0.37 1.23
C ALA A 106 9.47 1.09 -0.05
N ALA A 107 8.68 2.06 -0.54
CA ALA A 107 9.02 2.90 -1.68
C ALA A 107 10.29 3.72 -1.43
N THR A 108 10.42 4.31 -0.24
CA THR A 108 11.62 5.06 0.16
C THR A 108 12.85 4.15 0.21
N ALA A 109 12.74 2.96 0.81
CA ALA A 109 13.82 2.00 0.86
C ALA A 109 14.24 1.49 -0.54
N SER A 110 13.27 1.24 -1.42
CA SER A 110 13.49 0.87 -2.81
C SER A 110 14.24 1.97 -3.57
N ARG A 111 13.80 3.23 -3.45
CA ARG A 111 14.47 4.39 -4.04
C ARG A 111 15.93 4.49 -3.61
N VAL A 112 16.19 4.46 -2.30
CA VAL A 112 17.55 4.57 -1.74
C VAL A 112 18.46 3.45 -2.26
N VAL A 113 17.95 2.22 -2.35
CA VAL A 113 18.73 1.09 -2.85
C VAL A 113 19.00 1.20 -4.36
N ARG A 114 18.05 1.69 -5.15
CA ARG A 114 18.23 1.99 -6.59
C ARG A 114 19.31 3.03 -6.81
N GLU A 115 19.26 4.14 -6.07
CA GLU A 115 20.27 5.21 -6.11
C GLU A 115 21.68 4.68 -5.77
N ARG A 116 21.79 3.88 -4.71
CA ARG A 116 23.07 3.24 -4.33
C ARG A 116 23.57 2.27 -5.39
N ALA A 117 22.68 1.47 -5.98
CA ALA A 117 23.06 0.52 -7.03
C ALA A 117 23.54 1.25 -8.30
N PHE A 118 22.91 2.38 -8.64
CA PHE A 118 23.34 3.24 -9.75
C PHE A 118 24.73 3.84 -9.49
N ALA A 119 24.95 4.41 -8.30
CA ALA A 119 26.25 4.96 -7.92
C ALA A 119 27.36 3.90 -7.94
N GLU A 120 27.08 2.69 -7.44
CA GLU A 120 28.03 1.57 -7.49
C GLU A 120 28.32 1.14 -8.94
N SER A 121 27.30 1.06 -9.80
CA SER A 121 27.48 0.71 -11.21
C SER A 121 28.37 1.72 -11.93
N ARG A 122 28.17 3.01 -11.66
CA ARG A 122 29.00 4.09 -12.20
C ARG A 122 30.45 3.97 -11.74
N LEU A 123 30.68 3.75 -10.44
CA LEU A 123 32.03 3.59 -9.89
C LEU A 123 32.76 2.39 -10.51
N VAL A 124 32.07 1.28 -10.75
CA VAL A 124 32.67 0.11 -11.40
C VAL A 124 33.00 0.37 -12.87
N MET A 125 32.16 1.12 -13.59
CA MET A 125 32.47 1.56 -14.95
C MET A 125 33.70 2.47 -14.98
N GLU A 126 33.75 3.49 -14.12
CA GLU A 126 34.87 4.43 -14.04
C GLU A 126 36.20 3.73 -13.70
N ILE A 127 36.20 2.75 -12.79
CA ILE A 127 37.39 1.93 -12.49
C ILE A 127 37.78 1.05 -13.69
N GLY A 128 36.78 0.47 -14.37
CA GLY A 128 37.00 -0.34 -15.57
C GLY A 128 37.63 0.46 -16.71
N GLU A 129 37.12 1.66 -16.97
CA GLU A 129 37.66 2.60 -17.97
C GLU A 129 39.10 2.98 -17.65
N LYS A 130 39.39 3.41 -16.42
CA LYS A 130 40.76 3.74 -15.98
C LYS A 130 41.72 2.58 -16.21
N ARG A 131 41.35 1.37 -15.78
CA ARG A 131 42.17 0.18 -15.97
C ARG A 131 42.42 -0.14 -17.44
N MET A 132 41.43 0.04 -18.31
CA MET A 132 41.61 -0.14 -19.76
C MET A 132 42.57 0.90 -20.34
N PHE A 133 42.46 2.16 -19.92
CA PHE A 133 43.40 3.22 -20.34
C PHE A 133 44.83 2.94 -19.88
N ASP A 134 45.03 2.52 -18.63
CA ASP A 134 46.34 2.16 -18.09
C ASP A 134 46.97 1.00 -18.89
N GLN A 135 46.19 -0.05 -19.17
CA GLN A 135 46.64 -1.19 -19.97
C GLN A 135 47.01 -0.80 -21.42
N LEU A 136 46.24 0.09 -22.05
CA LEU A 136 46.59 0.62 -23.38
C LEU A 136 47.87 1.46 -23.33
N GLY A 137 48.06 2.25 -22.28
CA GLY A 137 49.29 3.00 -22.03
C GLY A 137 50.51 2.09 -21.93
N ASP A 138 50.43 1.05 -21.09
CA ASP A 138 51.49 0.06 -20.90
C ASP A 138 51.85 -0.64 -22.23
N LEU A 139 50.84 -1.02 -23.03
CA LEU A 139 51.06 -1.64 -24.35
C LEU A 139 51.75 -0.70 -25.34
N LEU A 140 51.40 0.58 -25.35
CA LEU A 140 52.01 1.58 -26.23
C LEU A 140 53.47 1.87 -25.82
N ILE A 141 53.74 1.92 -24.51
CA ILE A 141 55.10 2.10 -23.98
C ILE A 141 55.97 0.88 -24.30
N SER A 142 55.46 -0.34 -24.07
CA SER A 142 56.16 -1.60 -24.40
C SER A 142 56.52 -1.65 -25.88
N ARG A 143 55.57 -1.34 -26.77
CA ARG A 143 55.81 -1.35 -28.23
C ARG A 143 56.87 -0.32 -28.67
N LYS A 144 56.95 0.83 -28.00
CA LYS A 144 57.97 1.84 -28.29
C LYS A 144 59.36 1.41 -27.79
N ALA A 145 59.42 0.70 -26.66
CA ALA A 145 60.66 0.12 -26.15
C ALA A 145 61.21 -0.94 -27.12
N ASP A 146 60.34 -1.83 -27.63
CA ASP A 146 60.73 -2.89 -28.58
C ASP A 146 61.14 -2.38 -29.97
N SER A 147 60.80 -1.13 -30.34
CA SER A 147 61.17 -0.54 -31.64
C SER A 147 62.47 0.26 -31.64
N ASN A 148 63.10 0.43 -30.48
CA ASN A 148 64.33 1.20 -30.28
C ASN A 148 65.58 0.31 -30.07
N ASP A 149 65.42 -1.01 -30.09
CA ASP A 149 66.48 -2.01 -30.25
C ASP A 149 66.58 -2.47 -31.72
#